data_AF-A0A5N4C1K6-F1
#
_entry.id   AF-A0A5N4C1K6-F1
#
_cell.length_a   1.000
_cell.length_b   1.000
_cell.length_c   1.000
_cell.angle_alpha   90.00
_cell.angle_beta   90.00
_cell.angle_gamma   90.00
#
_symmetry.space_group_name_H-M   'P 1'
#
loop_
_entity.id
_entity.type
_entity.pdbx_description
1 polymer ?
#
loop_
_entity_poly.entity_id
_entity_poly.type
_entity_poly.pdbx_seq_one_letter_code
_entity_poly.pdbx_strand_id
1 'polypeptide(L)'
;MGSGEPNPAGKKKKYLKAALYVGDLDPDVTEDMLYKKFRPAGPLRFTRICRDPVTRSPLGYGYVNFRFPADAEWALNTMNFDLINGKPFRLMWSQPDDRLRKSGVGNIFIKNLDKSIDNRALFYLFSAFGNILSCKVVCDDNGSKGYAYVHFDSLAAANRAIWHMNGVRLNNRQVYVGRFKFPEERAAEVRTRDRATFTNVFVKNFGDDVDDDKLKEIFSEYGPTESVKVIRDASGKSKGFGFVRYETHEAAQKAVLDLHGKSIDGKVLYVGRAQKKIERLAELRRRFERLRLKEKSRPPGVPVYIKNLDETIDDEKLKEEFSPFGSISRAKVMVEVGQGKGFGVVCFSSFDEATKAVDEMNGRIVGSKPLHVTLGQARRRW
;
A
#
# COMPACT_ATOMS: atom_id res chain seq x y z
N MET A 1 5.54 10.22 71.13
CA MET A 1 6.50 11.06 70.37
C MET A 1 7.59 10.16 69.85
N GLY A 2 7.66 10.00 68.53
CA GLY A 2 8.62 9.14 67.86
C GLY A 2 8.57 9.48 66.38
N SER A 3 9.30 10.51 65.99
CA SER A 3 9.45 10.98 64.61
C SER A 3 10.31 9.98 63.84
N GLY A 4 9.67 9.12 63.05
CA GLY A 4 10.34 8.25 62.07
C GLY A 4 10.55 9.02 60.77
N GLU A 5 11.81 9.31 60.45
CA GLU A 5 12.21 9.81 59.14
C GLU A 5 11.89 8.78 58.04
N PRO A 6 11.38 9.20 56.87
CA PRO A 6 11.21 8.30 55.75
C PRO A 6 12.55 8.05 55.04
N ASN A 7 13.01 6.80 55.14
CA ASN A 7 14.14 6.22 54.42
C ASN A 7 14.11 6.56 52.91
N PRO A 8 15.12 7.24 52.33
CA PRO A 8 15.14 7.62 50.92
C PRO A 8 15.72 6.48 50.06
N ALA A 9 15.21 5.27 50.17
CA ALA A 9 15.65 4.10 49.40
C ALA A 9 14.84 3.88 48.10
N GLY A 10 14.17 4.91 47.58
CA GLY A 10 13.20 4.81 46.47
C GLY A 10 13.69 5.27 45.09
N LYS A 11 14.92 5.77 44.91
CA LYS A 11 15.38 6.34 43.64
C LYS A 11 16.83 5.98 43.29
N LYS A 12 17.06 4.76 42.77
CA LYS A 12 18.27 4.40 41.98
C LYS A 12 18.11 3.04 41.27
N LYS A 13 17.19 2.94 40.31
CA LYS A 13 17.31 1.96 39.20
C LYS A 13 17.93 2.66 37.99
N LYS A 14 19.18 3.13 38.10
CA LYS A 14 19.90 3.80 37.02
C LYS A 14 20.92 2.82 36.41
N TYR A 15 20.59 2.32 35.21
CA TYR A 15 21.47 1.78 34.17
C TYR A 15 22.65 0.87 34.59
N LEU A 16 22.33 -0.40 34.85
CA LEU A 16 23.28 -1.52 34.97
C LEU A 16 23.81 -2.05 33.61
N LYS A 17 23.79 -1.26 32.53
CA LYS A 17 24.05 -1.79 31.18
C LYS A 17 25.13 -1.02 30.46
N ALA A 18 26.35 -1.53 30.51
CA ALA A 18 27.46 -1.17 29.63
C ALA A 18 27.25 -1.64 28.17
N ALA A 19 25.99 -1.84 27.75
CA ALA A 19 25.65 -2.42 26.45
C ALA A 19 24.97 -1.38 25.56
N LEU A 20 25.49 -1.25 24.33
CA LEU A 20 24.97 -0.41 23.28
C LEU A 20 24.37 -1.25 22.16
N TYR A 21 23.27 -0.76 21.61
CA TYR A 21 22.75 -1.16 20.30
C TYR A 21 23.49 -0.39 19.22
N VAL A 22 23.93 -1.10 18.17
CA VAL A 22 24.60 -0.53 17.00
C VAL A 22 23.74 -0.82 15.77
N GLY A 23 22.97 0.16 15.32
CA GLY A 23 22.07 0.05 14.18
C GLY A 23 22.63 0.66 12.91
N ASP A 24 21.88 0.47 11.82
CA ASP A 24 22.19 1.02 10.49
C ASP A 24 23.54 0.56 9.94
N LEU A 25 23.98 -0.63 10.38
CA LEU A 25 25.21 -1.24 9.91
C LEU A 25 25.15 -1.55 8.43
N ASP A 26 26.32 -1.50 7.80
CA ASP A 26 26.55 -2.04 6.47
C ASP A 26 26.38 -3.57 6.49
N PRO A 27 25.79 -4.20 5.44
CA PRO A 27 25.60 -5.65 5.42
C PRO A 27 26.89 -6.45 5.57
N ASP A 28 28.02 -5.92 5.13
CA ASP A 28 29.30 -6.64 5.15
C ASP A 28 30.09 -6.42 6.45
N VAL A 29 29.54 -5.66 7.40
CA VAL A 29 30.18 -5.50 8.71
C VAL A 29 30.27 -6.86 9.41
N THR A 30 31.43 -7.13 10.03
CA THR A 30 31.67 -8.32 10.85
C THR A 30 31.86 -7.97 12.32
N GLU A 31 31.73 -8.96 13.21
CA GLU A 31 31.94 -8.79 14.65
C GLU A 31 33.36 -8.28 14.99
N ASP A 32 34.37 -8.69 14.22
CA ASP A 32 35.76 -8.23 14.35
C ASP A 32 35.89 -6.74 14.00
N MET A 33 35.22 -6.29 12.93
CA MET A 33 35.19 -4.87 12.58
C MET A 33 34.55 -4.01 13.66
N LEU A 34 33.44 -4.48 14.26
CA LEU A 34 32.85 -3.83 15.44
C LEU A 34 33.83 -3.81 16.61
N TYR A 35 34.47 -4.93 16.92
CA TYR A 35 35.44 -5.00 18.01
C TYR A 35 36.57 -3.99 17.83
N LYS A 36 37.17 -3.94 16.64
CA LYS A 36 38.22 -2.98 16.29
C LYS A 36 37.75 -1.53 16.35
N LYS A 37 36.51 -1.24 15.94
CA LYS A 37 35.94 0.12 16.00
C LYS A 37 35.73 0.60 17.44
N PHE A 38 35.27 -0.27 18.33
CA PHE A 38 34.88 0.12 19.69
C PHE A 38 35.95 -0.11 20.77
N ARG A 39 36.99 -0.94 20.52
CA ARG A 39 38.08 -1.14 21.48
C ARG A 39 38.78 0.15 21.97
N PRO A 40 38.90 1.25 21.18
CA PRO A 40 39.53 2.47 21.67
C PRO A 40 38.71 3.19 22.75
N ALA A 41 37.39 2.94 22.82
CA ALA A 41 36.53 3.50 23.86
C ALA A 41 36.71 2.82 25.21
N GLY A 42 37.18 1.58 25.25
CA GLY A 42 37.40 0.83 26.47
C GLY A 42 37.33 -0.68 26.28
N PRO A 43 37.66 -1.47 27.32
CA PRO A 43 37.65 -2.91 27.25
C PRO A 43 36.25 -3.48 26.98
N LEU A 44 36.15 -4.32 25.94
CA LEU A 44 34.93 -4.97 25.53
C LEU A 44 34.73 -6.33 26.23
N ARG A 45 33.48 -6.65 26.55
CA ARG A 45 33.03 -7.99 26.96
C ARG A 45 32.65 -8.82 25.74
N PHE A 46 31.91 -8.26 24.80
CA PHE A 46 31.62 -8.89 23.50
C PHE A 46 31.14 -7.87 22.46
N THR A 47 31.28 -8.24 21.18
CA THR A 47 30.56 -7.68 20.04
C THR A 47 29.76 -8.78 19.37
N ARG A 48 28.58 -8.45 18.82
CA ARG A 48 27.71 -9.42 18.14
C ARG A 48 26.91 -8.75 17.04
N ILE A 49 26.84 -9.38 15.88
CA ILE A 49 25.91 -8.98 14.82
C ILE A 49 24.64 -9.83 14.92
N CYS A 50 23.49 -9.17 14.79
CA CYS A 50 22.22 -9.86 14.73
C CYS A 50 21.95 -10.28 13.29
N ARG A 51 21.68 -11.58 13.14
CA ARG A 51 21.42 -12.23 11.86
C ARG A 51 20.05 -12.90 11.89
N ASP A 52 19.42 -12.98 10.74
CA ASP A 52 18.21 -13.76 10.55
C ASP A 52 18.48 -15.22 10.94
N PRO A 53 17.61 -15.86 11.74
CA PRO A 53 17.85 -17.20 12.27
C PRO A 53 17.88 -18.27 11.18
N VAL A 54 17.20 -18.05 10.05
CA VAL A 54 17.06 -19.02 8.96
C VAL A 54 18.14 -18.79 7.90
N THR A 55 18.20 -17.58 7.36
CA THR A 55 19.08 -17.24 6.23
C THR A 55 20.50 -16.88 6.66
N ARG A 56 20.73 -16.65 7.96
CA ARG A 56 22.01 -16.17 8.53
C ARG A 56 22.47 -14.81 7.98
N SER A 57 21.62 -14.15 7.21
CA SER A 57 21.85 -12.82 6.67
C SER A 57 21.82 -11.76 7.77
N PRO A 58 22.68 -10.74 7.72
CA PRO A 58 22.73 -9.67 8.71
C PRO A 58 21.45 -8.84 8.69
N LEU A 59 20.93 -8.51 9.87
CA LEU A 59 19.72 -7.68 10.03
C LEU A 59 20.02 -6.18 10.03
N GLY A 60 21.26 -5.78 9.73
CA GLY A 60 21.70 -4.38 9.74
C GLY A 60 21.88 -3.78 11.14
N TYR A 61 22.00 -4.61 12.18
CA TYR A 61 22.31 -4.16 13.54
C TYR A 61 23.07 -5.21 14.35
N GLY A 62 23.67 -4.74 15.44
CA GLY A 62 24.39 -5.57 16.40
C GLY A 62 24.40 -4.95 17.80
N TYR A 63 25.18 -5.55 18.68
CA TYR A 63 25.37 -5.10 20.06
C TYR A 63 26.85 -5.09 20.42
N VAL A 64 27.22 -4.09 21.20
CA VAL A 64 28.55 -3.96 21.79
C VAL A 64 28.36 -3.85 23.28
N ASN A 65 29.06 -4.68 24.05
CA ASN A 65 28.99 -4.66 25.51
C ASN A 65 30.38 -4.39 26.08
N PHE A 66 30.52 -3.27 26.76
CA PHE A 66 31.73 -2.84 27.45
C PHE A 66 31.82 -3.50 28.82
N ARG A 67 33.04 -3.56 29.39
CA ARG A 67 33.21 -3.99 30.78
C ARG A 67 32.74 -2.90 31.74
N PHE A 68 32.92 -1.63 31.40
CA PHE A 68 32.56 -0.49 32.24
C PHE A 68 31.47 0.37 31.59
N PRO A 69 30.44 0.80 32.34
CA PRO A 69 29.39 1.67 31.80
C PRO A 69 29.90 3.03 31.29
N ALA A 70 30.96 3.58 31.90
CA ALA A 70 31.55 4.85 31.48
C ALA A 70 32.09 4.80 30.04
N ASP A 71 32.70 3.68 29.65
CA ASP A 71 33.21 3.46 28.28
C ASP A 71 32.05 3.42 27.27
N ALA A 72 30.93 2.80 27.65
CA ALA A 72 29.73 2.75 26.81
C ALA A 72 29.11 4.15 26.64
N GLU A 73 29.04 4.94 27.70
CA GLU A 73 28.58 6.33 27.64
C GLU A 73 29.50 7.19 26.76
N TRP A 74 30.82 7.04 26.94
CA TRP A 74 31.80 7.74 26.12
C TRP A 74 31.68 7.37 24.64
N ALA A 75 31.58 6.07 24.32
CA ALA A 75 31.36 5.60 22.96
C ALA A 75 30.06 6.15 22.36
N LEU A 76 28.97 6.14 23.14
CA LEU A 76 27.69 6.70 22.71
C LEU A 76 27.78 8.20 22.37
N ASN A 77 28.55 8.96 23.14
CA ASN A 77 28.67 10.41 22.95
C ASN A 77 29.66 10.81 21.85
N THR A 78 30.69 10.00 21.60
CA THR A 78 31.82 10.37 20.71
C THR A 78 31.81 9.62 19.38
N MET A 79 31.30 8.38 19.35
CA MET A 79 31.37 7.51 18.18
C MET A 79 30.04 7.38 17.44
N ASN A 80 28.95 7.98 17.93
CA ASN A 80 27.66 7.91 17.22
C ASN A 80 27.75 8.62 15.87
N PHE A 81 27.22 7.97 14.82
CA PHE A 81 27.29 8.38 13.42
C PHE A 81 28.67 8.29 12.76
N ASP A 82 29.65 7.68 13.42
CA ASP A 82 30.90 7.32 12.76
C ASP A 82 30.68 6.27 11.66
N LEU A 83 31.66 6.15 10.76
CA LEU A 83 31.58 5.29 9.59
C LEU A 83 32.21 3.91 9.86
N ILE A 84 31.56 2.86 9.35
CA ILE A 84 32.16 1.56 9.05
C ILE A 84 31.76 1.22 7.61
N ASN A 85 32.73 0.84 6.76
CA ASN A 85 32.52 0.64 5.32
C ASN A 85 31.86 1.83 4.61
N GLY A 86 32.19 3.06 5.04
CA GLY A 86 31.60 4.28 4.46
C GLY A 86 30.15 4.56 4.88
N LYS A 87 29.52 3.68 5.68
CA LYS A 87 28.14 3.86 6.16
C LYS A 87 28.13 4.32 7.63
N PRO A 88 27.37 5.37 7.98
CA PRO A 88 27.24 5.82 9.35
C PRO A 88 26.42 4.83 10.19
N PHE A 89 26.94 4.41 11.33
CA PHE A 89 26.20 3.58 12.28
C PHE A 89 25.53 4.41 13.36
N ARG A 90 24.42 3.91 13.91
CA ARG A 90 23.63 4.58 14.94
C ARG A 90 23.76 3.87 16.28
N LEU A 91 24.25 4.59 17.28
CA LEU A 91 24.35 4.10 18.66
C LEU A 91 23.12 4.48 19.48
N MET A 92 22.71 3.56 20.33
CA MET A 92 21.69 3.75 21.36
C MET A 92 22.04 2.91 22.59
N TRP A 93 21.56 3.27 23.77
CA TRP A 93 21.55 2.35 24.90
C TRP A 93 20.79 1.07 24.53
N SER A 94 21.36 -0.10 24.89
CA SER A 94 20.70 -1.37 24.64
C SER A 94 19.45 -1.49 25.50
N GLN A 95 18.29 -1.55 24.83
CA GLN A 95 16.99 -1.59 25.48
C GLN A 95 16.24 -2.87 25.11
N PRO A 96 16.13 -3.84 26.04
CA PRO A 96 15.40 -5.08 25.80
C PRO A 96 13.88 -4.90 25.77
N ASP A 97 13.37 -3.85 26.40
CA ASP A 97 11.93 -3.56 26.36
C ASP A 97 11.58 -2.74 25.11
N ASP A 98 11.00 -3.44 24.14
CA ASP A 98 10.53 -2.87 22.89
C ASP A 98 9.31 -1.96 23.06
N ARG A 99 8.60 -1.98 24.20
CA ARG A 99 7.36 -1.20 24.39
C ARG A 99 7.57 0.28 24.19
N LEU A 100 8.67 0.83 24.68
CA LEU A 100 8.99 2.25 24.52
C LEU A 100 9.34 2.60 23.06
N ARG A 101 9.99 1.70 22.31
CA ARG A 101 10.23 1.91 20.87
C ARG A 101 8.96 1.78 20.06
N LYS A 102 8.05 0.89 20.47
CA LYS A 102 6.77 0.60 19.81
C LYS A 102 5.65 1.56 20.20
N SER A 103 5.79 2.36 21.26
CA SER A 103 4.75 3.30 21.68
C SER A 103 4.68 4.55 20.79
N GLY A 104 5.78 4.89 20.10
CA GLY A 104 5.87 6.14 19.33
C GLY A 104 5.94 7.41 20.19
N VAL A 105 5.89 7.29 21.52
CA VAL A 105 5.96 8.43 22.45
C VAL A 105 7.34 9.05 22.35
N GLY A 106 7.42 10.38 22.21
CA GLY A 106 8.70 11.08 22.04
C GLY A 106 9.26 11.01 20.61
N ASN A 107 8.65 10.25 19.69
CA ASN A 107 9.06 10.20 18.29
C ASN A 107 8.47 11.35 17.49
N ILE A 108 9.35 12.07 16.81
CA ILE A 108 8.99 13.09 15.83
C ILE A 108 9.49 12.69 14.44
N PHE A 109 8.84 13.27 13.45
CA PHE A 109 9.12 13.09 12.05
C PHE A 109 9.34 14.44 11.39
N ILE A 110 10.41 14.53 10.59
CA ILE A 110 10.88 15.76 9.97
C ILE A 110 10.86 15.56 8.46
N LYS A 111 10.18 16.45 7.72
CA LYS A 111 10.05 16.45 6.26
C LYS A 111 10.66 17.70 5.66
N ASN A 112 10.97 17.60 4.36
CA ASN A 112 11.58 18.68 3.58
C ASN A 112 12.91 19.14 4.19
N LEU A 113 13.62 18.20 4.81
CA LEU A 113 14.96 18.42 5.34
C LEU A 113 15.90 18.62 4.16
N ASP A 114 16.82 19.58 4.28
CA ASP A 114 17.84 19.76 3.26
C ASP A 114 18.76 18.53 3.19
N LYS A 115 19.15 18.15 1.97
CA LYS A 115 19.92 16.93 1.74
C LYS A 115 21.34 17.00 2.30
N SER A 116 21.85 18.21 2.57
CA SER A 116 23.14 18.43 3.22
C SER A 116 23.14 18.10 4.73
N ILE A 117 21.97 18.01 5.37
CA ILE A 117 21.87 17.74 6.80
C ILE A 117 22.02 16.24 7.03
N ASP A 118 23.10 15.85 7.71
CA ASP A 118 23.40 14.48 8.10
C ASP A 118 22.87 14.16 9.50
N ASN A 119 23.15 12.93 9.99
CA ASN A 119 22.69 12.49 11.32
C ASN A 119 23.29 13.31 12.46
N ARG A 120 24.55 13.76 12.32
CA ARG A 120 25.27 14.50 13.37
C ARG A 120 24.74 15.93 13.47
N ALA A 121 24.58 16.61 12.34
CA ALA A 121 23.92 17.92 12.27
C ALA A 121 22.48 17.86 12.78
N LEU A 122 21.72 16.82 12.40
CA LEU A 122 20.38 16.58 12.92
C LEU A 122 20.36 16.43 14.45
N PHE A 123 21.29 15.65 15.01
CA PHE A 123 21.41 15.47 16.45
C PHE A 123 21.65 16.80 17.17
N TYR A 124 22.65 17.58 16.72
CA TYR A 124 22.97 18.88 17.32
C TYR A 124 21.82 19.88 17.23
N LEU A 125 21.11 19.90 16.10
CA LEU A 125 19.99 20.80 15.91
C LEU A 125 18.83 20.51 16.88
N PHE A 126 18.55 19.23 17.14
CA PHE A 126 17.41 18.82 17.95
C PHE A 126 17.75 18.58 19.42
N SER A 127 19.04 18.46 19.79
CA SER A 127 19.45 18.22 21.18
C SER A 127 19.10 19.37 22.11
N ALA A 128 18.91 20.58 21.58
CA ALA A 128 18.44 21.74 22.32
C ALA A 128 17.04 21.55 22.94
N PHE A 129 16.21 20.66 22.40
CA PHE A 129 14.83 20.47 22.86
C PHE A 129 14.69 19.37 23.92
N GLY A 130 15.72 18.55 24.11
CA GLY A 130 15.76 17.49 25.10
C GLY A 130 16.74 16.38 24.74
N ASN A 131 16.86 15.41 25.63
CA ASN A 131 17.73 14.26 25.43
C ASN A 131 17.22 13.36 24.30
N ILE A 132 18.07 13.18 23.27
CA ILE A 132 17.76 12.36 22.10
C ILE A 132 18.23 10.93 22.37
N LEU A 133 17.28 9.99 22.39
CA LEU A 133 17.58 8.56 22.47
C LEU A 133 18.09 8.02 21.13
N SER A 134 17.64 8.60 20.03
CA SER A 134 18.04 8.23 18.67
C SER A 134 17.62 9.29 17.68
N CYS A 135 18.43 9.53 16.66
CA CYS A 135 17.98 10.21 15.45
C CYS A 135 18.55 9.55 14.20
N LYS A 136 17.86 9.72 13.07
CA LYS A 136 18.27 9.16 11.77
C LYS A 136 17.71 10.00 10.63
N VAL A 137 18.59 10.47 9.75
CA VAL A 137 18.28 10.91 8.40
C VAL A 137 18.14 9.67 7.52
N VAL A 138 17.05 9.58 6.76
CA VAL A 138 16.86 8.45 5.86
C VAL A 138 17.57 8.72 4.55
N CYS A 139 18.48 7.81 4.20
CA CYS A 139 19.24 7.85 2.96
C CYS A 139 18.87 6.65 2.07
N ASP A 140 19.06 6.82 0.77
CA ASP A 140 19.19 5.77 -0.23
C ASP A 140 20.60 5.82 -0.85
N ASP A 141 20.82 5.07 -1.93
CA ASP A 141 22.10 5.01 -2.63
C ASP A 141 22.52 6.37 -3.21
N ASN A 142 21.57 7.30 -3.40
CA ASN A 142 21.81 8.66 -3.88
C ASN A 142 21.89 9.69 -2.73
N GLY A 143 22.02 9.23 -1.48
CA GLY A 143 22.13 10.07 -0.30
C GLY A 143 20.79 10.37 0.37
N SER A 144 20.68 11.54 1.02
CA SER A 144 19.51 11.89 1.83
C SER A 144 18.22 11.95 1.01
N LYS A 145 17.17 11.31 1.51
CA LYS A 145 15.80 11.36 0.97
C LYS A 145 15.04 12.62 1.43
N GLY A 146 15.68 13.50 2.19
CA GLY A 146 15.11 14.77 2.66
C GLY A 146 14.10 14.63 3.80
N TYR A 147 14.20 13.56 4.58
CA TYR A 147 13.42 13.38 5.79
C TYR A 147 14.18 12.62 6.87
N ALA A 148 13.76 12.81 8.11
CA ALA A 148 14.42 12.24 9.27
C ALA A 148 13.45 11.89 10.40
N TYR A 149 13.96 11.12 11.36
CA TYR A 149 13.28 10.76 12.60
C TYR A 149 14.15 11.14 13.79
N VAL A 150 13.52 11.67 14.84
CA VAL A 150 14.17 11.93 16.13
C VAL A 150 13.28 11.34 17.21
N HIS A 151 13.88 10.57 18.12
CA HIS A 151 13.24 9.99 19.29
C HIS A 151 13.81 10.65 20.53
N PHE A 152 13.00 11.45 21.20
CA PHE A 152 13.31 12.02 22.50
C PHE A 152 12.96 11.06 23.63
N ASP A 153 13.61 11.22 24.77
CA ASP A 153 13.28 10.49 25.99
C ASP A 153 11.88 10.78 26.55
N SER A 154 11.25 11.87 26.09
CA SER A 154 9.99 12.37 26.63
C SER A 154 9.11 13.01 25.56
N LEU A 155 7.80 12.86 25.75
CA LEU A 155 6.79 13.53 24.92
C LEU A 155 6.90 15.06 25.01
N ALA A 156 7.29 15.58 26.18
CA ALA A 156 7.48 17.01 26.38
C ALA A 156 8.59 17.58 25.49
N ALA A 157 9.74 16.91 25.40
CA ALA A 157 10.82 17.31 24.50
C ALA A 157 10.40 17.24 23.03
N ALA A 158 9.68 16.19 22.63
CA ALA A 158 9.12 16.06 21.29
C ALA A 158 8.15 17.20 20.94
N ASN A 159 7.24 17.56 21.86
CA ASN A 159 6.30 18.67 21.65
C ASN A 159 7.02 20.01 21.56
N ARG A 160 8.06 20.26 22.38
CA ARG A 160 8.89 21.48 22.25
C ARG A 160 9.58 21.56 20.90
N ALA A 161 10.18 20.45 20.44
CA ALA A 161 10.81 20.39 19.13
C ALA A 161 9.81 20.68 18.00
N ILE A 162 8.61 20.08 18.03
CA ILE A 162 7.55 20.35 17.06
C ILE A 162 7.15 21.83 17.09
N TRP A 163 6.90 22.38 18.27
CA TRP A 163 6.45 23.76 18.44
C TRP A 163 7.45 24.76 17.86
N HIS A 164 8.74 24.59 18.15
CA HIS A 164 9.77 25.54 17.74
C HIS A 164 10.30 25.31 16.32
N MET A 165 10.34 24.07 15.83
CA MET A 165 11.01 23.75 14.58
C MET A 165 10.06 23.56 13.40
N ASN A 166 8.76 23.34 13.63
CA ASN A 166 7.81 23.20 12.54
C ASN A 166 7.65 24.52 11.78
N GLY A 167 7.96 24.52 10.49
CA GLY A 167 7.89 25.70 9.63
C GLY A 167 9.16 26.57 9.65
N VAL A 168 10.22 26.19 10.36
CA VAL A 168 11.49 26.92 10.36
C VAL A 168 12.24 26.68 9.03
N ARG A 169 12.98 27.69 8.54
CA ARG A 169 13.86 27.53 7.38
C ARG A 169 15.24 27.05 7.80
N LEU A 170 15.65 25.89 7.30
CA LEU A 170 16.99 25.33 7.43
C LEU A 170 17.61 25.21 6.03
N ASN A 171 18.77 25.82 5.80
CA ASN A 171 19.45 25.84 4.50
C ASN A 171 18.50 26.14 3.33
N ASN A 172 17.71 27.21 3.44
CA ASN A 172 16.69 27.67 2.48
C ASN A 172 15.44 26.78 2.32
N ARG A 173 15.33 25.64 3.00
CA ARG A 173 14.12 24.81 3.00
C ARG A 173 13.31 24.99 4.27
N GLN A 174 12.01 25.19 4.10
CA GLN A 174 11.08 25.22 5.22
C GLN A 174 10.80 23.78 5.67
N VAL A 175 11.27 23.39 6.86
CA VAL A 175 11.06 22.04 7.37
C VAL A 175 9.67 21.89 7.96
N TYR A 176 9.09 20.71 7.80
CA TYR A 176 7.89 20.30 8.53
C TYR A 176 8.30 19.36 9.65
N VAL A 177 7.88 19.65 10.88
CA VAL A 177 8.15 18.81 12.05
C VAL A 177 6.81 18.42 12.67
N GLY A 178 6.58 17.13 12.81
CA GLY A 178 5.33 16.61 13.33
C GLY A 178 5.51 15.37 14.18
N ARG A 179 4.43 14.92 14.82
CA ARG A 179 4.43 13.63 15.52
C ARG A 179 4.71 12.50 14.55
N PHE A 180 5.51 11.54 14.97
CA PHE A 180 5.65 10.30 14.23
C PHE A 180 4.30 9.57 14.19
N LYS A 181 3.97 9.04 13.02
CA LYS A 181 2.81 8.19 12.80
C LYS A 181 3.27 6.88 12.19
N PHE A 182 2.73 5.79 12.71
CA PHE A 182 3.01 4.47 12.17
C PHE A 182 2.54 4.40 10.70
N PRO A 183 3.18 3.57 9.85
CA PRO A 183 2.79 3.41 8.46
C PRO A 183 1.29 3.14 8.29
N GLU A 184 0.71 2.32 9.16
CA GLU A 184 -0.71 1.96 9.16
C GLU A 184 -1.61 3.15 9.49
N GLU A 185 -1.26 3.94 10.51
CA GLU A 185 -1.98 5.16 10.89
C GLU A 185 -1.91 6.19 9.77
N ARG A 186 -0.73 6.39 9.18
CA ARG A 186 -0.54 7.30 8.05
C ARG A 186 -1.36 6.86 6.84
N ALA A 187 -1.38 5.56 6.55
CA ALA A 187 -2.18 5.00 5.47
C ALA A 187 -3.68 5.14 5.76
N ALA A 188 -4.11 4.94 7.01
CA ALA A 188 -5.49 5.12 7.44
C ALA A 188 -5.93 6.57 7.33
N GLU A 189 -5.10 7.53 7.77
CA GLU A 189 -5.37 8.97 7.64
C GLU A 189 -5.43 9.41 6.18
N VAL A 190 -4.48 8.97 5.35
CA VAL A 190 -4.51 9.25 3.92
C VAL A 190 -5.76 8.64 3.29
N ARG A 191 -6.14 7.41 3.65
CA ARG A 191 -7.37 6.79 3.16
C ARG A 191 -8.63 7.53 3.63
N THR A 192 -8.68 7.97 4.88
CA THR A 192 -9.81 8.75 5.43
C THR A 192 -9.88 10.12 4.78
N ARG A 193 -8.74 10.81 4.62
CA ARG A 193 -8.65 12.10 3.91
C ARG A 193 -9.04 11.95 2.45
N ASP A 194 -8.48 10.98 1.73
CA ASP A 194 -8.79 10.71 0.32
C ASP A 194 -10.25 10.25 0.11
N ARG A 195 -10.91 9.74 1.17
CA ARG A 195 -12.35 9.44 1.19
C ARG A 195 -13.22 10.65 1.53
N ALA A 196 -12.75 11.51 2.43
CA ALA A 196 -13.50 12.67 2.92
C ALA A 196 -13.34 13.90 2.02
N THR A 197 -12.20 14.01 1.33
CA THR A 197 -11.83 15.14 0.48
C THR A 197 -11.04 14.63 -0.72
N PHE A 198 -11.37 15.12 -1.91
CA PHE A 198 -10.64 14.83 -3.13
C PHE A 198 -10.64 16.05 -4.03
N THR A 199 -9.51 16.30 -4.68
CA THR A 199 -9.37 17.37 -5.68
C THR A 199 -9.07 16.83 -7.08
N ASN A 200 -8.68 15.55 -7.17
CA ASN A 200 -8.44 14.89 -8.45
C ASN A 200 -9.70 14.14 -8.90
N VAL A 201 -10.19 14.52 -10.07
CA VAL A 201 -11.37 13.97 -10.73
C VAL A 201 -10.91 13.16 -11.94
N PHE A 202 -11.46 11.97 -12.09
CA PHE A 202 -11.36 11.13 -13.26
C PHE A 202 -12.59 11.34 -14.13
N VAL A 203 -12.35 11.54 -15.42
CA VAL A 203 -13.38 11.82 -16.41
C VAL A 203 -13.25 10.78 -17.52
N LYS A 204 -14.33 10.15 -17.94
CA LYS A 204 -14.34 9.14 -19.01
C LYS A 204 -15.59 9.29 -19.87
N ASN A 205 -15.48 8.77 -21.10
CA ASN A 205 -16.56 8.68 -22.08
C ASN A 205 -16.93 10.02 -22.72
N PHE A 206 -15.94 10.90 -22.91
CA PHE A 206 -16.07 12.10 -23.75
C PHE A 206 -15.74 11.82 -25.23
N GLY A 207 -16.07 12.76 -26.10
CA GLY A 207 -15.81 12.70 -27.54
C GLY A 207 -14.32 12.56 -27.88
N ASP A 208 -14.00 11.96 -29.03
CA ASP A 208 -12.61 11.82 -29.48
C ASP A 208 -12.00 13.19 -29.85
N ASP A 209 -12.86 14.18 -30.07
CA ASP A 209 -12.57 15.59 -30.34
C ASP A 209 -12.25 16.41 -29.06
N VAL A 210 -12.48 15.86 -27.86
CA VAL A 210 -12.19 16.55 -26.61
C VAL A 210 -10.73 16.37 -26.23
N ASP A 211 -9.98 17.47 -26.26
CA ASP A 211 -8.58 17.57 -25.88
C ASP A 211 -8.39 18.22 -24.49
N ASP A 212 -7.13 18.52 -24.14
CA ASP A 212 -6.78 19.07 -22.82
C ASP A 212 -7.45 20.43 -22.58
N ASP A 213 -7.54 21.27 -23.61
CA ASP A 213 -8.06 22.63 -23.53
C ASP A 213 -9.60 22.63 -23.46
N LYS A 214 -10.26 21.84 -24.30
CA LYS A 214 -11.73 21.72 -24.27
C LYS A 214 -12.20 21.07 -22.97
N LEU A 215 -11.47 20.06 -22.47
CA LEU A 215 -11.75 19.49 -21.16
C LEU A 215 -11.54 20.51 -20.03
N LYS A 216 -10.52 21.37 -20.14
CA LYS A 216 -10.28 22.44 -19.16
C LYS A 216 -11.38 23.48 -19.16
N GLU A 217 -11.86 23.89 -20.33
CA GLU A 217 -12.99 24.82 -20.48
C GLU A 217 -14.23 24.28 -19.74
N ILE A 218 -14.65 23.05 -20.04
CA ILE A 218 -15.81 22.40 -19.41
C ILE A 218 -15.67 22.34 -17.88
N PHE A 219 -14.49 21.99 -17.37
CA PHE A 219 -14.30 21.79 -15.94
C PHE A 219 -13.99 23.08 -15.17
N SER A 220 -13.57 24.15 -15.85
CA SER A 220 -13.28 25.45 -15.22
C SER A 220 -14.51 26.15 -14.65
N GLU A 221 -15.71 25.85 -15.15
CA GLU A 221 -16.99 26.39 -14.64
C GLU A 221 -17.25 26.03 -13.16
N TYR A 222 -16.64 24.95 -12.68
CA TYR A 222 -16.84 24.44 -11.33
C TYR A 222 -15.80 24.94 -10.32
N GLY A 223 -14.72 25.57 -10.81
CA GLY A 223 -13.66 26.15 -9.98
C GLY A 223 -12.28 26.11 -10.63
N PRO A 224 -11.27 26.72 -9.99
CA PRO A 224 -9.91 26.78 -10.54
C PRO A 224 -9.29 25.38 -10.61
N THR A 225 -8.74 25.06 -11.78
CA THR A 225 -8.06 23.79 -12.06
C THR A 225 -6.55 23.98 -12.07
N GLU A 226 -5.83 23.21 -11.25
CA GLU A 226 -4.35 23.18 -11.25
C GLU A 226 -3.80 22.43 -12.45
N SER A 227 -4.46 21.35 -12.89
CA SER A 227 -4.00 20.56 -14.04
C SER A 227 -5.14 19.80 -14.69
N VAL A 228 -5.17 19.78 -16.03
CA VAL A 228 -6.10 19.00 -16.84
C VAL A 228 -5.32 18.16 -17.83
N LYS A 229 -5.67 16.88 -17.97
CA LYS A 229 -4.98 15.98 -18.91
C LYS A 229 -5.87 14.90 -19.48
N VAL A 230 -6.01 14.87 -20.80
CA VAL A 230 -6.55 13.76 -21.59
C VAL A 230 -5.46 12.72 -21.81
N ILE A 231 -5.81 11.46 -21.55
CA ILE A 231 -4.89 10.34 -21.76
C ILE A 231 -4.99 9.87 -23.19
N ARG A 232 -3.85 9.86 -23.87
CA ARG A 232 -3.69 9.43 -25.26
C ARG A 232 -2.97 8.09 -25.34
N ASP A 233 -3.11 7.40 -26.45
CA ASP A 233 -2.32 6.21 -26.79
C ASP A 233 -0.95 6.58 -27.39
N ALA A 234 -0.17 5.56 -27.77
CA ALA A 234 1.15 5.77 -28.36
C ALA A 234 1.09 6.48 -29.73
N SER A 235 -0.05 6.43 -30.42
CA SER A 235 -0.30 7.16 -31.66
C SER A 235 -0.82 8.60 -31.44
N GLY A 236 -0.99 9.03 -30.19
CA GLY A 236 -1.49 10.36 -29.84
C GLY A 236 -3.02 10.49 -29.90
N LYS A 237 -3.75 9.41 -30.20
CA LYS A 237 -5.22 9.41 -30.21
C LYS A 237 -5.75 9.37 -28.78
N SER A 238 -6.82 10.11 -28.52
CA SER A 238 -7.50 10.12 -27.22
C SER A 238 -8.01 8.72 -26.86
N LYS A 239 -7.78 8.29 -25.61
CA LYS A 239 -8.39 7.06 -25.06
C LYS A 239 -9.80 7.32 -24.49
N GLY A 240 -10.35 8.53 -24.67
CA GLY A 240 -11.66 8.92 -24.20
C GLY A 240 -11.76 9.03 -22.67
N PHE A 241 -10.63 9.26 -21.99
CA PHE A 241 -10.60 9.55 -20.56
C PHE A 241 -9.46 10.48 -20.18
N GLY A 242 -9.62 11.17 -19.06
CA GLY A 242 -8.69 12.17 -18.57
C GLY A 242 -8.80 12.40 -17.07
N PHE A 243 -7.98 13.32 -16.59
CA PHE A 243 -7.92 13.72 -15.20
C PHE A 243 -7.97 15.25 -15.09
N VAL A 244 -8.71 15.73 -14.10
CA VAL A 244 -8.81 17.14 -13.74
C VAL A 244 -8.43 17.26 -12.27
N ARG A 245 -7.50 18.14 -11.95
CA ARG A 245 -7.12 18.47 -10.58
C ARG A 245 -7.58 19.88 -10.26
N TYR A 246 -8.46 20.00 -9.29
CA TYR A 246 -8.89 21.28 -8.72
C TYR A 246 -7.95 21.74 -7.62
N GLU A 247 -7.99 23.03 -7.32
CA GLU A 247 -7.34 23.58 -6.12
C GLU A 247 -8.07 23.18 -4.84
N THR A 248 -9.40 23.05 -4.90
CA THR A 248 -10.27 22.80 -3.74
C THR A 248 -11.10 21.53 -3.88
N HIS A 249 -11.51 20.97 -2.74
CA HIS A 249 -12.35 19.76 -2.73
C HIS A 249 -13.77 20.07 -3.20
N GLU A 250 -14.28 21.23 -2.83
CA GLU A 250 -15.63 21.70 -3.09
C GLU A 250 -15.87 21.83 -4.61
N ALA A 251 -14.88 22.38 -5.34
CA ALA A 251 -14.94 22.47 -6.81
C ALA A 251 -14.96 21.09 -7.47
N ALA A 252 -14.09 20.17 -7.02
CA ALA A 252 -14.05 18.80 -7.52
C ALA A 252 -15.35 18.04 -7.21
N GLN A 253 -15.94 18.24 -6.03
CA GLN A 253 -17.20 17.62 -5.65
C GLN A 253 -18.35 18.15 -6.51
N LYS A 254 -18.44 19.47 -6.72
CA LYS A 254 -19.46 20.09 -7.56
C LYS A 254 -19.37 19.57 -9.00
N ALA A 255 -18.17 19.49 -9.56
CA ALA A 255 -17.94 18.94 -10.91
C ALA A 255 -18.39 17.48 -11.01
N VAL A 256 -18.11 16.65 -10.00
CA VAL A 256 -18.57 15.24 -9.99
C VAL A 256 -20.09 15.15 -9.92
N LEU A 257 -20.73 15.95 -9.08
CA LEU A 257 -22.19 15.94 -8.92
C LEU A 257 -22.91 16.38 -10.20
N ASP A 258 -22.42 17.44 -10.84
CA ASP A 258 -23.13 18.09 -11.94
C ASP A 258 -22.82 17.46 -13.31
N LEU A 259 -21.62 16.92 -13.52
CA LEU A 259 -21.20 16.34 -14.80
C LEU A 259 -21.33 14.82 -14.87
N HIS A 260 -21.39 14.11 -13.74
CA HIS A 260 -21.54 12.66 -13.79
C HIS A 260 -22.91 12.27 -14.34
N GLY A 261 -22.94 11.51 -15.43
CA GLY A 261 -24.17 11.10 -16.11
C GLY A 261 -24.72 12.14 -17.08
N LYS A 262 -24.06 13.31 -17.23
CA LYS A 262 -24.46 14.32 -18.22
C LYS A 262 -24.04 13.89 -19.62
N SER A 263 -24.90 14.13 -20.61
CA SER A 263 -24.59 13.87 -22.02
C SER A 263 -23.92 15.10 -22.65
N ILE A 264 -22.75 14.91 -23.25
CA ILE A 264 -22.06 15.92 -24.07
C ILE A 264 -21.76 15.26 -25.41
N ASP A 265 -22.20 15.90 -26.50
CA ASP A 265 -22.03 15.40 -27.88
C ASP A 265 -22.52 13.95 -28.07
N GLY A 266 -23.65 13.61 -27.44
CA GLY A 266 -24.26 12.28 -27.50
C GLY A 266 -23.57 11.21 -26.66
N LYS A 267 -22.50 11.54 -25.92
CA LYS A 267 -21.82 10.62 -25.01
C LYS A 267 -22.10 10.99 -23.54
N VAL A 268 -22.47 9.98 -22.74
CA VAL A 268 -22.74 10.15 -21.30
C VAL A 268 -21.44 10.11 -20.51
N LEU A 269 -21.08 11.22 -19.87
CA LEU A 269 -19.84 11.33 -19.10
C LEU A 269 -19.88 10.49 -17.82
N TYR A 270 -18.78 9.79 -17.58
CA TYR A 270 -18.46 9.27 -16.25
C TYR A 270 -17.49 10.23 -15.57
N VAL A 271 -17.91 10.82 -14.46
CA VAL A 271 -17.09 11.74 -13.68
C VAL A 271 -17.07 11.23 -12.25
N GLY A 272 -15.90 11.07 -11.67
CA GLY A 272 -15.77 10.54 -10.31
C GLY A 272 -14.42 10.81 -9.71
N ARG A 273 -14.23 10.46 -8.43
CA ARG A 273 -12.94 10.62 -7.77
C ARG A 273 -11.86 9.81 -8.49
N ALA A 274 -10.73 10.44 -8.79
CA ALA A 274 -9.58 9.73 -9.34
C ALA A 274 -8.97 8.79 -8.29
N GLN A 275 -9.02 7.49 -8.56
CA GLN A 275 -8.42 6.47 -7.70
C GLN A 275 -6.97 6.19 -8.09
N LYS A 276 -6.12 5.95 -7.10
CA LYS A 276 -4.73 5.50 -7.33
C LYS A 276 -4.76 4.09 -7.95
N LYS A 277 -3.81 3.78 -8.84
CA LYS A 277 -3.72 2.46 -9.51
C LYS A 277 -3.75 1.28 -8.51
N ILE A 278 -3.06 1.40 -7.39
CA ILE A 278 -3.02 0.37 -6.34
C ILE A 278 -4.40 0.19 -5.68
N GLU A 279 -5.10 1.28 -5.38
CA GLU A 279 -6.44 1.26 -4.80
C GLU A 279 -7.42 0.58 -5.75
N ARG A 280 -7.42 1.00 -7.02
CA ARG A 280 -8.25 0.41 -8.08
C ARG A 280 -8.00 -1.10 -8.21
N LEU A 281 -6.73 -1.53 -8.26
CA LEU A 281 -6.38 -2.95 -8.38
C LEU A 281 -6.85 -3.76 -7.17
N ALA A 282 -6.71 -3.22 -5.95
CA ALA A 282 -7.17 -3.88 -4.74
C ALA A 282 -8.71 -4.02 -4.72
N GLU A 283 -9.44 -2.99 -5.16
CA GLU A 283 -10.89 -3.02 -5.26
C GLU A 283 -11.38 -4.01 -6.33
N LEU A 284 -10.77 -4.02 -7.52
CA LEU A 284 -11.06 -5.01 -8.55
C LEU A 284 -10.83 -6.44 -8.06
N ARG A 285 -9.70 -6.71 -7.39
CA ARG A 285 -9.42 -8.03 -6.80
C ARG A 285 -10.51 -8.46 -5.81
N ARG A 286 -10.90 -7.58 -4.89
CA ARG A 286 -11.99 -7.85 -3.93
C ARG A 286 -13.32 -8.11 -4.64
N ARG A 287 -13.63 -7.35 -5.70
CA ARG A 287 -14.86 -7.54 -6.47
C ARG A 287 -14.87 -8.89 -7.19
N PHE A 288 -13.77 -9.27 -7.83
CA PHE A 288 -13.63 -10.59 -8.47
C PHE A 288 -13.70 -11.73 -7.47
N GLU A 289 -13.06 -11.58 -6.31
CA GLU A 289 -13.12 -12.59 -5.25
C GLU A 289 -14.54 -12.76 -4.71
N ARG A 290 -15.27 -11.65 -4.51
CA ARG A 290 -16.68 -11.67 -4.10
C ARG A 290 -17.58 -12.33 -5.15
N LEU A 291 -17.36 -12.03 -6.43
CA LEU A 291 -18.09 -12.67 -7.52
C LEU A 291 -17.80 -14.17 -7.57
N ARG A 292 -16.52 -14.57 -7.43
CA ARG A 292 -16.10 -15.98 -7.38
C ARG A 292 -16.71 -16.71 -6.19
N LEU A 293 -16.78 -16.07 -5.02
CA LEU A 293 -17.44 -16.63 -3.83
C LEU A 293 -18.94 -16.79 -4.05
N LYS A 294 -19.61 -15.78 -4.63
CA LYS A 294 -21.04 -15.88 -5.01
C LYS A 294 -21.31 -16.97 -6.03
N GLU A 295 -20.39 -17.19 -6.97
CA GLU A 295 -20.51 -18.23 -7.98
C GLU A 295 -20.27 -19.62 -7.38
N LYS A 296 -19.29 -19.76 -6.47
CA LYS A 296 -19.06 -20.99 -5.70
C LYS A 296 -20.19 -21.33 -4.73
N SER A 297 -20.92 -20.33 -4.21
CA SER A 297 -22.05 -20.55 -3.31
C SER A 297 -23.36 -20.86 -4.06
N ARG A 298 -23.40 -20.73 -5.39
CA ARG A 298 -24.56 -21.19 -6.15
C ARG A 298 -24.55 -22.72 -6.17
N PRO A 299 -25.72 -23.37 -6.01
CA PRO A 299 -25.82 -24.81 -6.22
C PRO A 299 -25.25 -25.15 -7.60
N PRO A 300 -24.46 -26.23 -7.72
CA PRO A 300 -23.99 -26.67 -9.03
C PRO A 300 -25.22 -27.04 -9.87
N GLY A 301 -25.49 -26.24 -10.92
CA GLY A 301 -26.55 -26.55 -11.87
C GLY A 301 -26.26 -27.87 -12.61
N VAL A 302 -27.32 -28.53 -13.08
CA VAL A 302 -27.21 -29.80 -13.79
C VAL A 302 -26.82 -29.51 -15.25
N PRO A 303 -25.61 -29.89 -15.69
CA PRO A 303 -25.17 -29.60 -17.05
C PRO A 303 -25.86 -30.52 -18.05
N VAL A 304 -26.27 -29.94 -19.18
CA VAL A 304 -26.74 -30.60 -20.40
C VAL A 304 -25.76 -30.24 -21.49
N TYR A 305 -25.18 -31.24 -22.15
CA TYR A 305 -24.28 -31.07 -23.29
C TYR A 305 -25.06 -31.19 -24.59
N ILE A 306 -24.86 -30.21 -25.47
CA ILE A 306 -25.48 -30.12 -26.77
C ILE A 306 -24.38 -30.27 -27.82
N LYS A 307 -24.48 -31.27 -28.68
CA LYS A 307 -23.58 -31.47 -29.82
C LYS A 307 -24.33 -31.23 -31.11
N ASN A 308 -23.56 -31.06 -32.18
CA ASN A 308 -24.07 -30.83 -33.53
C ASN A 308 -24.84 -29.51 -33.65
N LEU A 309 -24.38 -28.48 -32.94
CA LEU A 309 -24.92 -27.14 -33.10
C LEU A 309 -24.61 -26.61 -34.50
N ASP A 310 -25.59 -25.93 -35.07
CA ASP A 310 -25.41 -25.12 -36.26
C ASP A 310 -24.48 -23.93 -35.97
N GLU A 311 -23.69 -23.50 -36.96
CA GLU A 311 -22.69 -22.44 -36.84
C GLU A 311 -23.32 -21.06 -36.57
N THR A 312 -24.62 -20.93 -36.89
CA THR A 312 -25.43 -19.73 -36.64
C THR A 312 -25.95 -19.62 -35.20
N ILE A 313 -25.77 -20.64 -34.37
CA ILE A 313 -26.26 -20.64 -32.99
C ILE A 313 -25.18 -20.11 -32.04
N ASP A 314 -25.47 -18.97 -31.42
CA ASP A 314 -24.63 -18.35 -30.40
C ASP A 314 -25.15 -18.62 -28.97
N ASP A 315 -24.49 -18.03 -27.96
CA ASP A 315 -24.86 -18.18 -26.54
C ASP A 315 -26.29 -17.70 -26.26
N GLU A 316 -26.75 -16.65 -26.95
CA GLU A 316 -28.08 -16.05 -26.74
C GLU A 316 -29.17 -16.94 -27.34
N LYS A 317 -28.97 -17.39 -28.57
CA LYS A 317 -29.90 -18.29 -29.25
C LYS A 317 -29.97 -19.65 -28.56
N LEU A 318 -28.84 -20.21 -28.14
CA LEU A 318 -28.81 -21.45 -27.35
C LEU A 318 -29.60 -21.29 -26.04
N LYS A 319 -29.46 -20.15 -25.36
CA LYS A 319 -30.22 -19.87 -24.14
C LYS A 319 -31.72 -19.74 -24.41
N GLU A 320 -32.10 -19.06 -25.49
CA GLU A 320 -33.49 -18.89 -25.90
C GLU A 320 -34.16 -20.24 -26.13
N GLU A 321 -33.56 -21.10 -26.96
CA GLU A 321 -34.09 -22.42 -27.33
C GLU A 321 -34.25 -23.36 -26.12
N PHE A 322 -33.38 -23.24 -25.11
CA PHE A 322 -33.43 -24.10 -23.93
C PHE A 322 -34.19 -23.49 -22.74
N SER A 323 -34.52 -22.20 -22.79
CA SER A 323 -35.23 -21.52 -21.70
C SER A 323 -36.64 -22.06 -21.36
N PRO A 324 -37.42 -22.65 -22.30
CA PRO A 324 -38.71 -23.24 -21.98
C PRO A 324 -38.65 -24.46 -21.03
N PHE A 325 -37.47 -25.08 -20.88
CA PHE A 325 -37.31 -26.30 -20.09
C PHE A 325 -36.90 -26.04 -18.64
N GLY A 326 -36.57 -24.81 -18.28
CA GLY A 326 -36.21 -24.48 -16.90
C GLY A 326 -35.31 -23.26 -16.74
N SER A 327 -34.89 -23.04 -15.50
CA SER A 327 -34.06 -21.88 -15.15
C SER A 327 -32.59 -22.13 -15.48
N ILE A 328 -32.11 -21.49 -16.55
CA ILE A 328 -30.73 -21.61 -17.02
C ILE A 328 -29.79 -20.74 -16.19
N SER A 329 -28.88 -21.40 -15.47
CA SER A 329 -27.79 -20.75 -14.71
C SER A 329 -26.61 -20.35 -15.59
N ARG A 330 -26.37 -21.10 -16.68
CA ARG A 330 -25.27 -20.89 -17.64
C ARG A 330 -25.64 -21.51 -18.98
N ALA A 331 -25.48 -20.77 -20.07
CA ALA A 331 -25.50 -21.27 -21.45
C ALA A 331 -24.20 -20.83 -22.13
N LYS A 332 -23.52 -21.75 -22.81
CA LYS A 332 -22.27 -21.43 -23.50
C LYS A 332 -22.07 -22.33 -24.70
N VAL A 333 -21.92 -21.73 -25.87
CA VAL A 333 -21.42 -22.34 -27.10
C VAL A 333 -19.89 -22.32 -27.06
N MET A 334 -19.31 -23.46 -27.39
CA MET A 334 -17.87 -23.69 -27.48
C MET A 334 -17.57 -24.13 -28.92
N VAL A 335 -16.78 -23.32 -29.61
CA VAL A 335 -16.32 -23.62 -30.97
C VAL A 335 -14.91 -24.18 -30.84
N GLU A 336 -14.72 -25.44 -31.23
CA GLU A 336 -13.38 -26.02 -31.32
C GLU A 336 -12.66 -25.46 -32.54
N VAL A 337 -11.47 -24.88 -32.33
CA VAL A 337 -10.65 -24.31 -33.40
C VAL A 337 -10.26 -25.43 -34.37
N GLY A 338 -10.80 -25.39 -35.59
CA GLY A 338 -10.42 -26.28 -36.69
C GLY A 338 -11.36 -27.45 -36.99
N GLN A 339 -12.47 -27.63 -36.26
CA GLN A 339 -13.52 -28.59 -36.62
C GLN A 339 -14.89 -27.90 -36.60
N GLY A 340 -15.59 -27.88 -37.74
CA GLY A 340 -16.93 -27.28 -37.92
C GLY A 340 -18.09 -27.96 -37.16
N LYS A 341 -17.84 -28.42 -35.94
CA LYS A 341 -18.81 -29.05 -35.05
C LYS A 341 -18.91 -28.22 -33.77
N GLY A 342 -19.84 -27.27 -33.75
CA GLY A 342 -20.18 -26.53 -32.54
C GLY A 342 -20.76 -27.45 -31.48
N PHE A 343 -20.32 -27.30 -30.23
CA PHE A 343 -20.95 -27.91 -29.06
C PHE A 343 -21.26 -26.84 -28.02
N GLY A 344 -22.26 -27.09 -27.19
CA GLY A 344 -22.72 -26.15 -26.18
C GLY A 344 -23.01 -26.85 -24.85
N VAL A 345 -23.08 -26.04 -23.80
CA VAL A 345 -23.47 -26.49 -22.46
C VAL A 345 -24.54 -25.56 -21.93
N VAL A 346 -25.64 -26.14 -21.47
CA VAL A 346 -26.69 -25.45 -20.70
C VAL A 346 -26.75 -26.07 -19.31
N CYS A 347 -26.68 -25.26 -18.26
CA CYS A 347 -26.78 -25.72 -16.87
C CYS A 347 -28.14 -25.32 -16.30
N PHE A 348 -29.02 -26.29 -16.09
CA PHE A 348 -30.33 -26.09 -15.46
C PHE A 348 -30.22 -26.04 -13.93
N SER A 349 -31.26 -25.53 -13.28
CA SER A 349 -31.27 -25.38 -11.82
C SER A 349 -31.64 -26.68 -11.11
N SER A 350 -32.29 -27.63 -11.79
CA SER A 350 -32.66 -28.95 -11.26
C SER A 350 -32.38 -30.08 -12.26
N PHE A 351 -32.35 -31.32 -11.76
CA PHE A 351 -32.21 -32.52 -12.58
C PHE A 351 -33.44 -32.76 -13.46
N ASP A 352 -34.63 -32.46 -12.96
CA ASP A 352 -35.89 -32.64 -13.69
C ASP A 352 -35.98 -31.70 -14.89
N GLU A 353 -35.61 -30.42 -14.72
CA GLU A 353 -35.50 -29.44 -15.82
C GLU A 353 -34.50 -29.91 -16.89
N ALA A 354 -33.33 -30.39 -16.46
CA ALA A 354 -32.30 -30.90 -17.37
C ALA A 354 -32.75 -32.15 -18.13
N THR A 355 -33.46 -33.05 -17.47
CA THR A 355 -33.97 -34.29 -18.07
C THR A 355 -35.05 -33.97 -19.10
N LYS A 356 -35.99 -33.08 -18.75
CA LYS A 356 -37.01 -32.59 -19.69
C LYS A 356 -36.38 -31.97 -20.94
N ALA A 357 -35.35 -31.14 -20.76
CA ALA A 357 -34.62 -30.54 -21.88
C ALA A 357 -33.95 -31.61 -22.77
N VAL A 358 -33.39 -32.65 -22.18
CA VAL A 358 -32.76 -33.76 -22.93
C VAL A 358 -33.80 -34.54 -23.72
N ASP A 359 -34.93 -34.89 -23.10
CA ASP A 359 -35.99 -35.67 -23.73
C ASP A 359 -36.64 -34.93 -24.91
N GLU A 360 -36.85 -33.62 -24.79
CA GLU A 360 -37.51 -32.82 -25.84
C GLU A 360 -36.55 -32.30 -26.92
N MET A 361 -35.30 -32.02 -26.59
CA MET A 361 -34.36 -31.39 -27.53
C MET A 361 -33.42 -32.37 -28.23
N ASN A 362 -33.25 -33.59 -27.70
CA ASN A 362 -32.41 -34.58 -28.37
C ASN A 362 -33.04 -35.03 -29.70
N GLY A 363 -32.33 -34.86 -30.81
CA GLY A 363 -32.79 -35.13 -32.17
C GLY A 363 -33.59 -33.99 -32.82
N ARG A 364 -33.92 -32.93 -32.08
CA ARG A 364 -34.66 -31.77 -32.62
C ARG A 364 -33.77 -30.98 -33.58
N ILE A 365 -34.32 -30.57 -34.73
CA ILE A 365 -33.60 -29.74 -35.70
C ILE A 365 -33.68 -28.28 -35.24
N VAL A 366 -32.51 -27.68 -35.01
CA VAL A 366 -32.35 -26.25 -34.66
C VAL A 366 -31.33 -25.66 -35.62
N GLY A 367 -31.72 -24.63 -36.37
CA GLY A 367 -30.98 -24.20 -37.56
C GLY A 367 -31.09 -25.26 -38.67
N SER A 368 -29.96 -25.75 -39.17
CA SER A 368 -29.92 -26.77 -40.23
C SER A 368 -29.57 -28.18 -39.73
N LYS A 369 -29.27 -28.36 -38.44
CA LYS A 369 -28.71 -29.61 -37.90
C LYS A 369 -29.59 -30.20 -36.77
N PRO A 370 -29.75 -31.53 -36.68
CA PRO A 370 -30.38 -32.16 -35.53
C PRO A 370 -29.44 -32.11 -34.33
N LEU A 371 -29.93 -31.63 -33.19
CA LEU A 371 -29.17 -31.55 -31.96
C LEU A 371 -28.96 -32.95 -31.36
N HIS A 372 -27.81 -33.15 -30.73
CA HIS A 372 -27.59 -34.31 -29.86
C HIS A 372 -27.41 -33.82 -28.43
N VAL A 373 -28.41 -34.08 -27.58
CA VAL A 373 -28.54 -33.49 -26.25
C VAL A 373 -28.41 -34.58 -25.20
N THR A 374 -27.52 -34.40 -24.23
CA THR A 374 -27.21 -35.42 -23.22
C THR A 374 -26.99 -34.79 -21.85
N LEU A 375 -27.38 -35.49 -20.78
CA LEU A 375 -27.01 -35.10 -19.43
C LEU A 375 -25.49 -35.17 -19.27
N GLY A 376 -24.92 -34.14 -18.65
CA GLY A 376 -23.51 -34.08 -18.34
C GLY A 376 -23.16 -34.95 -17.16
N GLN A 377 -22.22 -35.88 -17.36
CA GLN A 377 -21.64 -36.63 -16.25
C GLN A 377 -20.90 -35.66 -15.32
N ALA A 378 -21.30 -35.63 -14.05
CA ALA A 378 -20.56 -34.93 -13.02
C ALA A 378 -19.17 -35.58 -12.93
N ARG A 379 -18.15 -34.95 -13.53
CA ARG A 379 -16.76 -35.29 -13.24
C ARG A 379 -16.55 -35.00 -11.76
N ARG A 380 -16.63 -36.04 -10.92
CA ARG A 380 -16.10 -36.01 -9.56
C ARG A 380 -14.62 -35.72 -9.68
N ARG A 381 -14.25 -34.46 -9.47
CA ARG A 381 -12.85 -34.07 -9.26
C ARG A 381 -12.46 -34.65 -7.90
N TRP A 382 -11.57 -35.64 -7.91
CA TRP A 382 -10.85 -36.09 -6.73
C TRP A 382 -9.85 -35.03 -6.29
#